data_AF-A0A8T1VVH6-F1
#
_entry.id   AF-A0A8T1VVH6-F1
#
_cell.length_a   1.000
_cell.length_b   1.000
_cell.length_c   1.000
_cell.angle_alpha   90.00
_cell.angle_beta   90.00
_cell.angle_gamma   90.00
#
_symmetry.space_group_name_H-M   'P 1'
#
loop_
_entity.id
_entity.type
_entity.pdbx_description
1 polymer ?
#
loop_
_entity_poly.entity_id
_entity_poly.type
_entity_poly.pdbx_seq_one_letter_code
_entity_poly.pdbx_strand_id
1 'polypeptide(L)'
;MPPLLLSVIRALPSSIQGIGHILQLVNSFLIPRTVDAAVYNDLQTVLRVFGASRPWTAAAMDGAAARGRLDILQWLHDSRPEGCSAESFIAAASNDYPDVLQWLIHHYPELHDQLRCLTAAAGAGHLNVVRSQRPMVNTYNMTSALEAAAANNHVEVLEALRPWPFTMNGPFDAAVANGSVEAVRYLIERRCIERVPRANAVLEMAVRCARKEVVELLLPKCDSSGASRALRSAVESRRPDVVKLLLAKCTFNTMSMSLALDVAARNDDCDVVKLLLEHCTGEEESVRCDSGREIPWGVDICSASADKRSVMQRFISVAFRAAMKRGSIEMVKVLVGKLPSEAIGDSLHEAAACGKHRVVDFLLHECKTRRLDDSIYNSSVGFAVEIAADCGDLEMAKLLVGKCTPANAGRALNIAGANKRIDIVELFARKSGAYFKYDPYKVEALVQAAKDNQIAAVELLSNYIDQPTIEEALMRLPSRGHADATKLLLDKSEPGAVKRIFANAARNGLVELTAILLDHMDASSIRWALMSASSGGHVPTVKVLLRKSNIVSIGCALEAAAMTGQLGVAEVLRDQCDAASISAGVARASVNDQTEMVQLLRGKSQRLG
;
A
#
# COMPACT_ATOMS: atom_id res chain seq x y z
N MET A 1 36.77 -5.40 65.48
CA MET A 1 36.65 -4.67 64.19
C MET A 1 37.21 -5.58 63.12
N PRO A 2 36.48 -5.82 62.01
CA PRO A 2 36.99 -6.66 60.93
C PRO A 2 38.28 -6.06 60.33
N PRO A 3 39.18 -6.88 59.77
CA PRO A 3 40.36 -6.38 59.05
C PRO A 3 39.93 -5.41 57.93
N LEU A 4 40.76 -4.40 57.62
CA LEU A 4 40.49 -3.52 56.49
C LEU A 4 40.72 -4.27 55.18
N LEU A 5 39.76 -4.20 54.27
CA LEU A 5 39.93 -4.67 52.90
C LEU A 5 41.00 -3.82 52.21
N LEU A 6 42.04 -4.47 51.68
CA LEU A 6 43.16 -3.79 51.01
C LEU A 6 42.68 -2.99 49.78
N SER A 7 41.61 -3.43 49.15
CA SER A 7 40.94 -2.72 48.06
C SER A 7 40.33 -1.39 48.51
N VAL A 8 39.80 -1.29 49.74
CA VAL A 8 39.21 -0.06 50.30
C VAL A 8 40.29 0.99 50.54
N ILE A 9 41.44 0.57 51.07
CA ILE A 9 42.59 1.46 51.30
C ILE A 9 43.09 2.04 49.96
N ARG A 10 43.13 1.21 48.91
CA ARG A 10 43.63 1.60 47.59
C ARG A 10 42.65 2.40 46.74
N ALA A 11 41.35 2.21 46.93
CA ALA A 11 40.32 2.81 46.08
C ALA A 11 39.86 4.21 46.51
N LEU A 12 40.11 4.61 47.76
CA LEU A 12 39.68 5.92 48.28
C LEU A 12 40.71 7.02 47.97
N PRO A 13 40.28 8.28 47.74
CA PRO A 13 41.19 9.41 47.54
C PRO A 13 42.17 9.59 48.70
N SER A 14 43.41 9.99 48.42
CA SER A 14 44.48 10.16 49.41
C SER A 14 44.13 11.13 50.54
N SER A 15 43.27 12.12 50.28
CA SER A 15 42.74 13.06 51.28
C SER A 15 41.86 12.42 52.35
N ILE A 16 41.27 11.25 52.07
CA ILE A 16 40.33 10.54 52.96
C ILE A 16 40.99 9.29 53.58
N GLN A 17 42.07 8.75 52.99
CA GLN A 17 42.79 7.57 53.50
C GLN A 17 43.36 7.77 54.92
N GLY A 18 43.69 9.00 55.32
CA GLY A 18 44.16 9.30 56.68
C GLY A 18 43.06 9.27 57.75
N ILE A 19 41.78 9.21 57.34
CA ILE A 19 40.64 9.31 58.23
C ILE A 19 40.15 7.90 58.60
N GLY A 20 40.72 7.34 59.66
CA GLY A 20 40.50 5.94 60.07
C GLY A 20 39.03 5.56 60.27
N HIS A 21 38.19 6.47 60.76
CA HIS A 21 36.76 6.18 60.93
C HIS A 21 35.99 6.09 59.60
N ILE A 22 36.40 6.84 58.57
CA ILE A 22 35.81 6.74 57.22
C ILE A 22 36.24 5.44 56.56
N LEU A 23 37.52 5.06 56.68
CA LEU A 23 37.99 3.75 56.20
C LEU A 23 37.20 2.60 56.83
N GLN A 24 36.96 2.65 58.13
CA GLN A 24 36.19 1.63 58.84
C GLN A 24 34.71 1.64 58.45
N LEU A 25 34.12 2.80 58.17
CA LEU A 25 32.73 2.90 57.71
C LEU A 25 32.57 2.28 56.32
N VAL A 26 33.44 2.63 55.37
CA VAL A 26 33.44 2.06 54.01
C VAL A 26 33.74 0.56 54.04
N ASN A 27 34.69 0.13 54.88
CA ASN A 27 35.00 -1.28 55.08
C ASN A 27 33.78 -2.05 55.63
N SER A 28 33.13 -1.52 56.68
CA SER A 28 31.94 -2.14 57.27
C SER A 28 30.76 -2.19 56.30
N PHE A 29 30.65 -1.22 55.38
CA PHE A 29 29.64 -1.22 54.31
C PHE A 29 29.90 -2.29 53.25
N LEU A 30 31.16 -2.58 52.91
CA LEU A 30 31.53 -3.50 51.83
C LEU A 30 31.70 -4.96 52.27
N ILE A 31 32.00 -5.19 53.55
CA ILE A 31 32.23 -6.53 54.10
C ILE A 31 31.07 -7.51 53.82
N PRO A 32 29.78 -7.16 54.06
CA PRO A 32 28.68 -8.10 53.83
C PRO A 32 28.71 -8.67 52.41
N ARG A 33 28.75 -7.80 51.39
CA ARG A 33 28.81 -8.19 49.98
C ARG A 33 30.10 -8.93 49.60
N THR A 34 31.22 -8.58 50.24
CA THR A 34 32.52 -9.25 50.00
C THR A 34 32.47 -10.69 50.49
N VAL A 35 31.83 -10.93 51.62
CA VAL A 35 31.66 -12.26 52.19
C VAL A 35 30.61 -13.06 51.42
N ASP A 36 29.48 -12.46 51.03
CA ASP A 36 28.48 -13.09 50.15
C ASP A 36 29.13 -13.59 48.85
N ALA A 37 29.94 -12.74 48.21
CA ALA A 37 30.70 -13.10 47.02
C ALA A 37 31.76 -14.18 47.28
N ALA A 38 32.36 -14.20 48.47
CA ALA A 38 33.33 -15.23 48.85
C ALA A 38 32.67 -16.60 49.03
N VAL A 39 31.47 -16.66 49.61
CA VAL A 39 30.70 -17.91 49.69
C VAL A 39 30.34 -18.40 48.29
N TYR A 40 29.80 -17.51 47.46
CA TYR A 40 29.43 -17.86 46.09
C TYR A 40 30.62 -18.34 45.26
N ASN A 41 31.81 -17.76 45.43
CA ASN A 41 33.01 -18.11 44.65
C ASN A 41 33.95 -19.11 45.36
N ASP A 42 33.51 -19.73 46.47
CA ASP A 42 34.30 -20.69 47.26
C ASP A 42 35.68 -20.16 47.72
N LEU A 43 35.73 -18.89 48.13
CA LEU A 43 36.97 -18.24 48.55
C LEU A 43 37.24 -18.52 50.04
N GLN A 44 37.67 -19.73 50.34
CA GLN A 44 37.93 -20.22 51.71
C GLN A 44 38.84 -19.30 52.54
N THR A 45 39.83 -18.67 51.91
CA THR A 45 40.72 -17.70 52.59
C THR A 45 39.95 -16.46 53.03
N VAL A 46 39.04 -15.94 52.20
CA VAL A 46 38.21 -14.77 52.53
C VAL A 46 37.20 -15.13 53.62
N LEU A 47 36.59 -16.33 53.54
CA LEU A 47 35.70 -16.83 54.58
C LEU A 47 36.41 -17.01 55.92
N ARG A 48 37.65 -17.50 55.93
CA ARG A 48 38.45 -17.64 57.16
C ARG A 48 38.78 -16.28 57.79
N VAL A 49 39.14 -15.29 56.98
CA VAL A 49 39.61 -13.98 57.47
C VAL A 49 38.44 -13.08 57.88
N PHE A 50 37.36 -13.08 57.11
CA PHE A 50 36.25 -12.14 57.29
C PHE A 50 34.97 -12.81 57.80
N GLY A 51 34.89 -14.14 57.85
CA GLY A 51 33.65 -14.85 58.17
C GLY A 51 33.18 -14.70 59.63
N ALA A 52 34.06 -14.31 60.56
CA ALA A 52 33.64 -14.00 61.92
C ALA A 52 32.89 -12.65 62.04
N SER A 53 33.02 -11.76 61.06
CA SER A 53 32.49 -10.38 61.12
C SER A 53 30.95 -10.28 61.00
N ARG A 54 30.37 -9.14 61.39
CA ARG A 54 28.95 -8.76 61.15
C ARG A 54 28.92 -7.39 60.46
N PRO A 55 27.93 -7.09 59.59
CA PRO A 55 26.77 -7.91 59.21
C PRO A 55 27.01 -8.84 58.00
N TRP A 56 26.21 -9.90 57.88
CA TRP A 56 26.07 -10.72 56.66
C TRP A 56 24.72 -10.42 56.00
N THR A 57 24.46 -10.96 54.81
CA THR A 57 23.12 -10.92 54.22
C THR A 57 22.61 -12.32 53.88
N ALA A 58 21.31 -12.46 53.62
CA ALA A 58 20.72 -13.72 53.15
C ALA A 58 21.39 -14.25 51.86
N ALA A 59 22.05 -13.38 51.08
CA ALA A 59 22.75 -13.75 49.86
C ALA A 59 23.92 -14.72 50.10
N ALA A 60 24.48 -14.78 51.31
CA ALA A 60 25.50 -15.77 51.64
C ALA A 60 24.93 -17.19 51.66
N MET A 61 23.79 -17.40 52.32
CA MET A 61 23.12 -18.72 52.31
C MET A 61 22.58 -19.05 50.92
N ASP A 62 22.03 -18.07 50.20
CA ASP A 62 21.59 -18.25 48.82
C ASP A 62 22.77 -18.66 47.91
N GLY A 63 23.93 -18.04 48.09
CA GLY A 63 25.15 -18.38 47.36
C GLY A 63 25.70 -19.76 47.71
N ALA A 64 25.63 -20.18 48.97
CA ALA A 64 26.00 -21.53 49.39
C ALA A 64 25.07 -22.57 48.76
N ALA A 65 23.76 -22.29 48.73
CA ALA A 65 22.76 -23.15 48.13
C ALA A 65 22.97 -23.31 46.62
N ALA A 66 23.24 -22.19 45.93
CA ALA A 66 23.55 -22.16 44.50
C ALA A 66 24.81 -22.96 44.11
N ARG A 67 25.69 -23.26 45.08
CA ARG A 67 26.93 -24.02 44.87
C ARG A 67 26.90 -25.42 45.47
N GLY A 68 25.76 -25.87 45.99
CA GLY A 68 25.63 -27.21 46.57
C GLY A 68 26.39 -27.38 47.89
N ARG A 69 26.76 -26.28 48.56
CA ARG A 69 27.62 -26.29 49.75
C ARG A 69 26.80 -26.45 51.03
N LEU A 70 26.28 -27.66 51.23
CA LEU A 70 25.49 -28.00 52.41
C LEU A 70 26.27 -27.76 53.72
N ASP A 71 27.58 -27.98 53.72
CA ASP A 71 28.50 -27.74 54.83
C ASP A 71 28.51 -26.28 55.28
N ILE A 72 28.70 -25.36 54.34
CA ILE A 72 28.70 -23.91 54.60
C ILE A 72 27.29 -23.45 54.99
N LEU A 73 26.27 -24.01 54.35
CA LEU A 73 24.88 -23.64 54.55
C LEU A 73 24.38 -24.02 55.95
N GLN A 74 24.73 -25.22 56.44
CA GLN A 74 24.50 -25.65 57.82
C GLN A 74 25.25 -24.75 58.82
N TRP A 75 26.54 -24.50 58.56
CA TRP A 75 27.34 -23.63 59.42
C TRP A 75 26.75 -22.21 59.52
N LEU A 76 26.28 -21.64 58.40
CA LEU A 76 25.63 -20.33 58.37
C LEU A 76 24.33 -20.33 59.17
N HIS A 77 23.49 -21.35 59.02
CA HIS A 77 22.24 -21.48 59.78
C HIS A 77 22.48 -21.52 61.30
N ASP A 78 23.44 -22.32 61.75
CA ASP A 78 23.72 -22.48 63.18
C ASP A 78 24.40 -21.24 63.79
N SER A 79 25.17 -20.51 62.97
CA SER A 79 26.01 -19.41 63.45
C SER A 79 25.38 -18.03 63.28
N ARG A 80 24.34 -17.87 62.45
CA ARG A 80 23.87 -16.56 61.96
C ARG A 80 22.34 -16.47 61.83
N PRO A 81 21.71 -15.38 62.33
CA PRO A 81 20.25 -15.22 62.32
C PRO A 81 19.64 -14.70 61.01
N GLU A 82 20.44 -14.26 60.03
CA GLU A 82 19.96 -13.58 58.82
C GLU A 82 19.11 -14.46 57.87
N GLY A 83 19.27 -15.78 57.94
CA GLY A 83 18.50 -16.74 57.13
C GLY A 83 18.85 -16.74 55.64
N CYS A 84 17.97 -17.35 54.84
CA CYS A 84 18.07 -17.41 53.37
C CYS A 84 16.83 -16.78 52.72
N SER A 85 16.88 -16.58 51.41
CA SER A 85 15.71 -16.19 50.61
C SER A 85 15.14 -17.39 49.84
N ALA A 86 13.98 -17.21 49.21
CA ALA A 86 13.39 -18.19 48.31
C ALA A 86 14.29 -18.51 47.09
N GLU A 87 15.22 -17.62 46.73
CA GLU A 87 16.15 -17.84 45.62
C GLU A 87 17.16 -18.96 45.94
N SER A 88 17.46 -19.23 47.22
CA SER A 88 18.31 -20.36 47.62
C SER A 88 17.76 -21.71 47.14
N PHE A 89 16.44 -21.90 47.24
CA PHE A 89 15.75 -23.13 46.83
C PHE A 89 15.77 -23.29 45.32
N ILE A 90 15.46 -22.22 44.60
CA ILE A 90 15.45 -22.22 43.12
C ILE A 90 16.87 -22.49 42.62
N ALA A 91 17.88 -21.85 43.21
CA ALA A 91 19.27 -22.07 42.81
C ALA A 91 19.74 -23.50 43.10
N ALA A 92 19.37 -24.09 44.24
CA ALA A 92 19.67 -25.50 44.52
C ALA A 92 18.97 -26.43 43.51
N ALA A 93 17.71 -26.14 43.16
CA ALA A 93 16.95 -26.91 42.18
C ALA A 93 17.51 -26.77 40.75
N SER A 94 17.93 -25.57 40.34
CA SER A 94 18.53 -25.24 39.05
C SER A 94 19.97 -25.74 38.86
N ASN A 95 20.61 -26.31 39.88
CA ASN A 95 21.97 -26.84 39.79
C ASN A 95 22.06 -28.31 40.25
N ASP A 96 20.93 -29.03 40.31
CA ASP A 96 20.82 -30.45 40.67
C ASP A 96 21.37 -30.80 42.07
N TYR A 97 21.06 -30.00 43.08
CA TYR A 97 21.47 -30.25 44.47
C TYR A 97 20.29 -30.71 45.35
N PRO A 98 19.83 -31.97 45.24
CA PRO A 98 18.67 -32.47 45.98
C PRO A 98 18.88 -32.47 47.50
N ASP A 99 20.10 -32.74 47.98
CA ASP A 99 20.40 -32.78 49.42
C ASP A 99 20.31 -31.39 50.06
N VAL A 100 20.84 -30.38 49.37
CA VAL A 100 20.73 -28.97 49.79
C VAL A 100 19.27 -28.53 49.76
N LEU A 101 18.54 -28.89 48.71
CA LEU A 101 17.13 -28.52 48.56
C LEU A 101 16.26 -29.18 49.65
N GLN A 102 16.47 -30.46 49.95
CA GLN A 102 15.77 -31.14 51.04
C GLN A 102 16.09 -30.51 52.40
N TRP A 103 17.35 -30.17 52.64
CA TRP A 103 17.75 -29.47 53.86
C TRP A 103 17.04 -28.12 53.98
N LEU A 104 17.02 -27.32 52.90
CA LEU A 104 16.34 -26.02 52.88
C LEU A 104 14.83 -26.17 53.13
N ILE A 105 14.18 -27.16 52.51
CA ILE A 105 12.75 -27.46 52.70
C ILE A 105 12.46 -27.86 54.15
N HIS A 106 13.36 -28.60 54.79
CA HIS A 106 13.19 -29.02 56.18
C HIS A 106 13.27 -27.84 57.16
N HIS A 107 14.23 -26.93 56.96
CA HIS A 107 14.51 -25.84 57.89
C HIS A 107 13.72 -24.55 57.63
N TYR A 108 13.31 -24.29 56.38
CA TYR A 108 12.58 -23.08 55.98
C TYR A 108 11.38 -23.39 55.05
N PRO A 109 10.43 -24.24 55.47
CA PRO A 109 9.32 -24.68 54.63
C PRO A 109 8.43 -23.54 54.11
N GLU A 110 8.35 -22.42 54.83
CA GLU A 110 7.57 -21.23 54.46
C GLU A 110 8.14 -20.47 53.26
N LEU A 111 9.43 -20.65 52.95
CA LEU A 111 10.10 -20.02 51.81
C LEU A 111 10.08 -20.89 50.54
N HIS A 112 9.66 -22.15 50.66
CA HIS A 112 9.70 -23.11 49.57
C HIS A 112 8.58 -22.87 48.55
N ASP A 113 8.94 -22.29 47.40
CA ASP A 113 8.09 -22.27 46.22
C ASP A 113 8.34 -23.51 45.36
N GLN A 114 7.53 -24.55 45.62
CA GLN A 114 7.64 -25.82 44.93
C GLN A 114 7.43 -25.71 43.40
N LEU A 115 6.52 -24.85 42.95
CA LEU A 115 6.26 -24.65 41.52
C LEU A 115 7.51 -24.13 40.82
N ARG A 116 8.13 -23.08 41.37
CA ARG A 116 9.34 -22.47 40.80
C ARG A 116 10.53 -23.41 40.84
N CYS A 117 10.73 -24.12 41.95
CA CYS A 117 11.83 -25.08 42.09
C CYS A 117 11.71 -26.23 41.08
N LEU A 118 10.52 -26.84 40.97
CA LEU A 118 10.29 -27.93 40.04
C LEU A 118 10.41 -27.47 38.58
N THR A 119 9.86 -26.30 38.26
CA THR A 119 9.96 -25.74 36.90
C THR A 119 11.40 -25.46 36.51
N ALA A 120 12.21 -24.92 37.44
CA ALA A 120 13.60 -24.61 37.21
C ALA A 120 14.46 -25.88 37.05
N ALA A 121 14.26 -26.89 37.90
CA ALA A 121 14.92 -28.19 37.77
C ALA A 121 14.53 -28.90 36.46
N ALA A 122 13.24 -28.87 36.10
CA ALA A 122 12.74 -29.49 34.89
C ALA A 122 13.27 -28.80 33.62
N GLY A 123 13.32 -27.46 33.61
CA GLY A 123 13.87 -26.68 32.51
C GLY A 123 15.39 -26.81 32.35
N ALA A 124 16.11 -27.20 33.39
CA ALA A 124 17.55 -27.46 33.36
C ALA A 124 17.90 -28.95 33.15
N GLY A 125 16.91 -29.83 33.10
CA GLY A 125 17.12 -31.27 32.88
C GLY A 125 17.58 -32.04 34.12
N HIS A 126 17.39 -31.48 35.32
CA HIS A 126 17.92 -32.01 36.57
C HIS A 126 17.02 -33.10 37.16
N LEU A 127 17.27 -34.32 36.69
CA LEU A 127 16.48 -35.50 36.97
C LEU A 127 16.46 -35.89 38.45
N ASN A 128 17.55 -35.67 39.20
CA ASN A 128 17.63 -36.08 40.61
C ASN A 128 16.73 -35.20 41.47
N VAL A 129 16.79 -33.88 41.28
CA VAL A 129 15.86 -32.94 41.93
C VAL A 129 14.42 -33.24 41.56
N VAL A 130 14.11 -33.41 40.26
CA VAL A 130 12.74 -33.70 39.80
C VAL A 130 12.19 -34.98 40.44
N ARG A 131 12.99 -36.06 40.51
CA ARG A 131 12.58 -37.31 41.16
C ARG A 131 12.37 -37.15 42.65
N SER A 132 13.25 -36.39 43.33
CA SER A 132 13.14 -36.15 44.77
C SER A 132 11.87 -35.37 45.13
N GLN A 133 11.44 -34.43 44.27
CA GLN A 133 10.27 -33.59 44.50
C GLN A 133 8.96 -34.24 44.07
N ARG A 134 9.00 -35.23 43.15
CA ARG A 134 7.83 -35.88 42.55
C ARG A 134 6.72 -36.29 43.55
N PRO A 135 7.00 -36.88 44.71
CA PRO A 135 5.96 -37.28 45.66
C PRO A 135 5.11 -36.12 46.20
N MET A 136 5.63 -34.89 46.13
CA MET A 136 5.00 -33.71 46.69
C MET A 136 4.27 -32.88 45.62
N VAL A 137 4.36 -33.22 44.32
CA VAL A 137 3.91 -32.37 43.20
C VAL A 137 2.40 -32.49 42.98
N ASN A 138 1.70 -31.35 42.96
CA ASN A 138 0.30 -31.27 42.55
C ASN A 138 0.15 -31.11 41.02
N THR A 139 -1.09 -31.23 40.51
CA THR A 139 -1.37 -31.17 39.07
C THR A 139 -1.00 -29.84 38.41
N TYR A 140 -1.15 -28.70 39.11
CA TYR A 140 -0.81 -27.37 38.60
C TYR A 140 0.70 -27.17 38.44
N ASN A 141 1.48 -27.60 39.44
CA ASN A 141 2.94 -27.51 39.44
C ASN A 141 3.57 -28.36 38.32
N MET A 142 2.89 -29.43 37.93
CA MET A 142 3.36 -30.35 36.90
C MET A 142 3.25 -29.78 35.49
N THR A 143 2.30 -28.88 35.21
CA THR A 143 2.13 -28.27 33.88
C THR A 143 3.33 -27.42 33.49
N SER A 144 3.72 -26.45 34.30
CA SER A 144 4.87 -25.58 34.01
C SER A 144 6.18 -26.35 33.94
N ALA A 145 6.36 -27.37 34.80
CA ALA A 145 7.53 -28.23 34.77
C ALA A 145 7.61 -29.07 33.48
N LEU A 146 6.50 -29.68 33.05
CA LEU A 146 6.44 -30.43 31.79
C LEU A 146 6.64 -29.50 30.58
N GLU A 147 6.09 -28.29 30.60
CA GLU A 147 6.32 -27.28 29.55
C GLU A 147 7.78 -26.85 29.48
N ALA A 148 8.42 -26.58 30.62
CA ALA A 148 9.83 -26.21 30.68
C ALA A 148 10.76 -27.35 30.22
N ALA A 149 10.48 -28.58 30.65
CA ALA A 149 11.24 -29.76 30.19
C ALA A 149 11.09 -29.98 28.68
N ALA A 150 9.86 -29.86 28.16
CA ALA A 150 9.58 -30.01 26.74
C ALA A 150 10.23 -28.89 25.90
N ALA A 151 10.16 -27.64 26.38
CA ALA A 151 10.81 -26.48 25.76
C ALA A 151 12.35 -26.60 25.67
N ASN A 152 12.99 -27.34 26.58
CA ASN A 152 14.44 -27.51 26.63
C ASN A 152 14.91 -28.91 26.22
N ASN A 153 14.03 -29.70 25.59
CA ASN A 153 14.36 -31.02 25.03
C ASN A 153 14.77 -32.08 26.09
N HIS A 154 14.30 -31.95 27.33
CA HIS A 154 14.61 -32.86 28.43
C HIS A 154 13.62 -34.03 28.51
N VAL A 155 13.73 -34.95 27.56
CA VAL A 155 12.84 -36.13 27.44
C VAL A 155 12.84 -37.02 28.69
N GLU A 156 13.99 -37.18 29.34
CA GLU A 156 14.11 -37.99 30.57
C GLU A 156 13.30 -37.40 31.72
N VAL A 157 13.22 -36.07 31.82
CA VAL A 157 12.38 -35.37 32.81
C VAL A 157 10.90 -35.57 32.49
N LEU A 158 10.50 -35.51 31.22
CA LEU A 158 9.12 -35.79 30.80
C LEU A 158 8.68 -37.21 31.19
N GLU A 159 9.57 -38.20 31.02
CA GLU A 159 9.33 -39.59 31.44
C GLU A 159 9.29 -39.70 32.97
N ALA A 160 10.19 -39.02 33.68
CA ALA A 160 10.25 -39.04 35.14
C ALA A 160 9.02 -38.43 35.82
N LEU A 161 8.30 -37.53 35.15
CA LEU A 161 7.08 -36.89 35.64
C LEU A 161 5.78 -37.65 35.29
N ARG A 162 5.85 -38.88 34.76
CA ARG A 162 4.67 -39.72 34.51
C ARG A 162 4.11 -40.34 35.80
N PRO A 163 2.79 -40.67 35.89
CA PRO A 163 1.77 -40.49 34.87
C PRO A 163 1.34 -39.02 34.76
N TRP A 164 1.06 -38.56 33.54
CA TRP A 164 0.64 -37.19 33.31
C TRP A 164 -0.84 -37.01 33.67
N PRO A 165 -1.21 -36.01 34.49
CA PRO A 165 -2.57 -35.84 34.96
C PRO A 165 -3.50 -35.15 33.95
N PHE A 166 -2.96 -34.65 32.83
CA PHE A 166 -3.70 -33.91 31.80
C PHE A 166 -3.13 -34.17 30.40
N THR A 167 -3.74 -33.54 29.38
CA THR A 167 -3.31 -33.67 27.99
C THR A 167 -2.00 -32.92 27.73
N MET A 168 -1.06 -33.53 27.03
CA MET A 168 0.27 -32.95 26.77
C MET A 168 0.28 -31.80 25.75
N ASN A 169 -0.86 -31.15 25.49
CA ASN A 169 -0.98 -30.08 24.49
C ASN A 169 -0.05 -28.88 24.80
N GLY A 170 -0.06 -28.37 26.04
CA GLY A 170 0.80 -27.26 26.47
C GLY A 170 2.29 -27.61 26.34
N PRO A 171 2.76 -28.70 26.95
CA PRO A 171 4.14 -29.17 26.79
C PRO A 171 4.54 -29.41 25.33
N PHE A 172 3.64 -29.98 24.53
CA PHE A 172 3.88 -30.19 23.11
C PHE A 172 4.04 -28.86 22.36
N ASP A 173 3.19 -27.87 22.64
CA ASP A 173 3.28 -26.55 22.05
C ASP A 173 4.58 -25.84 22.43
N ALA A 174 5.00 -25.97 23.68
CA ALA A 174 6.27 -25.44 24.18
C ALA A 174 7.48 -26.08 23.47
N ALA A 175 7.47 -27.41 23.28
CA ALA A 175 8.51 -28.10 22.51
C ALA A 175 8.56 -27.64 21.06
N VAL A 176 7.40 -27.50 20.40
CA VAL A 176 7.31 -27.04 19.02
C VAL A 176 7.79 -25.60 18.87
N ALA A 177 7.38 -24.69 19.77
CA ALA A 177 7.78 -23.29 19.73
C ALA A 177 9.30 -23.10 19.92
N ASN A 178 9.93 -23.93 20.75
CA ASN A 178 11.36 -23.88 21.03
C ASN A 178 12.23 -24.68 20.05
N GLY A 179 11.63 -25.53 19.22
CA GLY A 179 12.38 -26.36 18.28
C GLY A 179 12.98 -27.62 18.89
N SER A 180 12.41 -28.12 19.98
CA SER A 180 12.90 -29.28 20.74
C SER A 180 12.57 -30.59 20.04
N VAL A 181 13.36 -30.95 19.03
CA VAL A 181 13.07 -32.06 18.11
C VAL A 181 12.83 -33.40 18.82
N GLU A 182 13.64 -33.75 19.82
CA GLU A 182 13.52 -35.03 20.52
C GLU A 182 12.30 -35.06 21.45
N ALA A 183 11.98 -33.96 22.12
CA ALA A 183 10.74 -33.83 22.89
C ALA A 183 9.50 -33.92 21.97
N VAL A 184 9.51 -33.26 20.82
CA VAL A 184 8.41 -33.36 19.84
C VAL A 184 8.28 -34.81 19.33
N ARG A 185 9.38 -35.47 18.95
CA ARG A 185 9.38 -36.88 18.50
C ARG A 185 8.80 -37.80 19.56
N TYR A 186 9.33 -37.70 20.78
CA TYR A 186 8.92 -38.51 21.93
C TYR A 186 7.42 -38.36 22.25
N LEU A 187 6.88 -37.13 22.16
CA LEU A 187 5.46 -36.88 22.38
C LEU A 187 4.57 -37.35 21.22
N ILE A 188 5.04 -37.30 19.96
CA ILE A 188 4.36 -37.88 18.80
C ILE A 188 4.23 -39.40 18.92
N GLU A 189 5.31 -40.09 19.31
CA GLU A 189 5.32 -41.55 19.49
C GLU A 189 4.29 -42.03 20.52
N ARG A 190 4.01 -41.19 21.52
CA ARG A 190 3.00 -41.42 22.57
C ARG A 190 1.60 -40.95 22.18
N ARG A 191 1.37 -40.66 20.90
CA ARG A 191 0.07 -40.24 20.34
C ARG A 191 -0.49 -38.96 20.99
N CYS A 192 0.36 -38.01 21.39
CA CYS A 192 -0.12 -36.72 21.91
C CYS A 192 -0.79 -35.83 20.83
N ILE A 193 -0.73 -36.24 19.54
CA ILE A 193 -1.37 -35.57 18.40
C ILE A 193 -2.21 -36.58 17.60
N GLU A 194 -3.39 -36.92 18.09
CA GLU A 194 -4.26 -37.88 17.37
C GLU A 194 -5.13 -37.21 16.31
N ARG A 195 -5.42 -35.92 16.47
CA ARG A 195 -6.37 -35.19 15.62
C ARG A 195 -5.65 -34.37 14.56
N VAL A 196 -6.00 -34.59 13.28
CA VAL A 196 -5.46 -33.85 12.13
C VAL A 196 -5.56 -32.32 12.30
N PRO A 197 -6.68 -31.74 12.77
CA PRO A 197 -6.74 -30.29 13.03
C PRO A 197 -5.70 -29.78 14.03
N ARG A 198 -5.32 -30.61 15.02
CA ARG A 198 -4.29 -30.27 15.98
C ARG A 198 -2.91 -30.30 15.34
N ALA A 199 -2.59 -31.36 14.59
CA ALA A 199 -1.35 -31.48 13.82
C ALA A 199 -1.14 -30.27 12.89
N ASN A 200 -2.21 -29.90 12.20
CA ASN A 200 -2.26 -28.74 11.33
C ASN A 200 -1.97 -27.41 12.05
N ALA A 201 -2.49 -27.21 13.26
CA ALA A 201 -2.26 -25.99 14.04
C ALA A 201 -0.83 -25.90 14.57
N VAL A 202 -0.25 -27.02 15.03
CA VAL A 202 1.16 -27.05 15.49
C VAL A 202 2.14 -26.90 14.34
N LEU A 203 1.81 -27.39 13.14
CA LEU A 203 2.64 -27.18 11.95
C LEU A 203 2.77 -25.69 11.65
N GLU A 204 1.65 -24.95 11.62
CA GLU A 204 1.70 -23.48 11.43
C GLU A 204 2.54 -22.79 12.51
N MET A 205 2.40 -23.21 13.77
CA MET A 205 3.18 -22.65 14.86
C MET A 205 4.68 -22.91 14.67
N ALA A 206 5.07 -24.13 14.26
CA ALA A 206 6.46 -24.47 13.95
C ALA A 206 7.02 -23.57 12.84
N VAL A 207 6.21 -23.29 11.81
CA VAL A 207 6.58 -22.36 10.72
C VAL A 207 6.78 -20.94 11.25
N ARG A 208 5.83 -20.40 12.03
CA ARG A 208 5.95 -19.05 12.62
C ARG A 208 7.15 -18.91 13.56
N CYS A 209 7.46 -19.97 14.31
CA CYS A 209 8.61 -20.02 15.22
C CYS A 209 9.93 -20.36 14.52
N ALA A 210 9.96 -20.48 13.18
CA ALA A 210 11.14 -20.77 12.37
C ALA A 210 11.84 -22.11 12.71
N ARG A 211 11.06 -23.15 13.02
CA ARG A 211 11.58 -24.47 13.42
C ARG A 211 11.52 -25.46 12.27
N LYS A 212 12.43 -25.32 11.29
CA LYS A 212 12.46 -26.15 10.07
C LYS A 212 12.45 -27.66 10.33
N GLU A 213 13.27 -28.15 11.27
CA GLU A 213 13.35 -29.57 11.60
C GLU A 213 12.04 -30.10 12.22
N VAL A 214 11.40 -29.29 13.07
CA VAL A 214 10.09 -29.62 13.64
C VAL A 214 9.00 -29.60 12.58
N VAL A 215 9.05 -28.66 11.62
CA VAL A 215 8.15 -28.66 10.46
C VAL A 215 8.27 -29.98 9.71
N GLU A 216 9.49 -30.42 9.37
CA GLU A 216 9.72 -31.68 8.66
C GLU A 216 9.17 -32.89 9.41
N LEU A 217 9.35 -32.94 10.74
CA LEU A 217 8.83 -33.99 11.60
C LEU A 217 7.29 -34.03 11.64
N LEU A 218 6.63 -32.87 11.57
CA LEU A 218 5.17 -32.74 11.68
C LEU A 218 4.43 -32.97 10.35
N LEU A 219 5.09 -32.78 9.20
CA LEU A 219 4.45 -32.92 7.89
C LEU A 219 3.71 -34.24 7.68
N PRO A 220 4.25 -35.43 8.04
CA PRO A 220 3.55 -36.70 7.85
C PRO A 220 2.26 -36.84 8.68
N LYS A 221 2.00 -35.94 9.63
CA LYS A 221 0.82 -35.95 10.51
C LYS A 221 -0.27 -34.97 10.06
N CYS A 222 0.00 -34.16 9.05
CA CYS A 222 -0.88 -33.09 8.59
C CYS A 222 -1.59 -33.47 7.28
N ASP A 223 -2.67 -32.75 7.00
CA ASP A 223 -3.39 -32.86 5.73
C ASP A 223 -2.95 -31.80 4.70
N SER A 224 -3.47 -31.90 3.48
CA SER A 224 -3.22 -30.93 2.41
C SER A 224 -3.65 -29.50 2.78
N SER A 225 -4.68 -29.34 3.62
CA SER A 225 -5.10 -28.05 4.17
C SER A 225 -4.06 -27.47 5.13
N GLY A 226 -3.50 -28.31 6.00
CA GLY A 226 -2.40 -28.00 6.90
C GLY A 226 -1.16 -27.56 6.14
N ALA A 227 -0.74 -28.34 5.15
CA ALA A 227 0.37 -28.00 4.28
C ALA A 227 0.12 -26.64 3.59
N SER A 228 -1.08 -26.39 3.06
CA SER A 228 -1.43 -25.15 2.36
C SER A 228 -1.38 -23.92 3.29
N ARG A 229 -1.86 -24.05 4.54
CA ARG A 229 -1.75 -23.00 5.57
C ARG A 229 -0.31 -22.79 6.02
N ALA A 230 0.47 -23.86 6.14
CA ALA A 230 1.88 -23.80 6.45
C ALA A 230 2.68 -23.09 5.34
N LEU A 231 2.38 -23.34 4.07
CA LEU A 231 2.99 -22.64 2.93
C LEU A 231 2.70 -21.14 3.01
N ARG A 232 1.43 -20.76 3.20
CA ARG A 232 1.08 -19.35 3.37
C ARG A 232 1.83 -18.71 4.54
N SER A 233 1.82 -19.37 5.70
CA SER A 233 2.52 -18.87 6.90
C SER A 233 4.02 -18.73 6.68
N ALA A 234 4.65 -19.62 5.90
CA ALA A 234 6.07 -19.58 5.58
C ALA A 234 6.41 -18.39 4.68
N VAL A 235 5.55 -18.09 3.69
CA VAL A 235 5.69 -16.91 2.82
C VAL A 235 5.45 -15.61 3.61
N GLU A 236 4.43 -15.57 4.47
CA GLU A 236 4.16 -14.40 5.34
C GLU A 236 5.31 -14.14 6.31
N SER A 237 5.91 -15.21 6.85
CA SER A 237 7.03 -15.15 7.79
C SER A 237 8.39 -15.03 7.10
N ARG A 238 8.44 -14.91 5.76
CA ARG A 238 9.67 -14.78 4.94
C ARG A 238 10.69 -15.90 5.21
N ARG A 239 10.24 -17.16 5.14
CA ARG A 239 11.05 -18.36 5.40
C ARG A 239 11.26 -19.17 4.12
N PRO A 240 12.22 -18.78 3.24
CA PRO A 240 12.43 -19.45 1.96
C PRO A 240 12.90 -20.91 2.11
N ASP A 241 13.60 -21.23 3.19
CA ASP A 241 14.05 -22.58 3.55
C ASP A 241 12.87 -23.52 3.86
N VAL A 242 11.86 -23.02 4.57
CA VAL A 242 10.62 -23.73 4.84
C VAL A 242 9.74 -23.82 3.60
N VAL A 243 9.63 -22.74 2.81
CA VAL A 243 8.92 -22.77 1.52
C VAL A 243 9.53 -23.85 0.62
N LYS A 244 10.86 -23.90 0.48
CA LYS A 244 11.55 -24.92 -0.32
C LYS A 244 11.28 -26.33 0.20
N LEU A 245 11.30 -26.52 1.51
CA LEU A 245 10.98 -27.81 2.14
C LEU A 245 9.54 -28.24 1.85
N LEU A 246 8.57 -27.32 1.98
CA LEU A 246 7.16 -27.59 1.72
C LEU A 246 6.91 -27.93 0.24
N LEU A 247 7.46 -27.16 -0.69
CA LEU A 247 7.35 -27.44 -2.13
C LEU A 247 8.03 -28.77 -2.53
N ALA A 248 9.08 -29.19 -1.82
CA ALA A 248 9.75 -30.47 -2.09
C ALA A 248 8.99 -31.69 -1.53
N LYS A 249 8.15 -31.51 -0.50
CA LYS A 249 7.52 -32.62 0.24
C LYS A 249 6.01 -32.69 0.08
N CYS A 250 5.36 -31.64 -0.41
CA CYS A 250 3.90 -31.53 -0.50
C CYS A 250 3.46 -31.09 -1.90
N THR A 251 2.27 -31.54 -2.30
CA THR A 251 1.57 -31.03 -3.49
C THR A 251 0.57 -29.96 -3.07
N PHE A 252 0.46 -28.90 -3.85
CA PHE A 252 -0.42 -27.77 -3.57
C PHE A 252 -1.43 -27.59 -4.69
N ASN A 253 -2.67 -27.29 -4.30
CA ASN A 253 -3.67 -26.90 -5.28
C ASN A 253 -3.42 -25.48 -5.81
N THR A 254 -4.05 -25.20 -6.93
CA THR A 254 -3.96 -23.97 -7.71
C THR A 254 -4.27 -22.72 -6.88
N MET A 255 -5.26 -22.79 -5.98
CA MET A 255 -5.64 -21.67 -5.09
C MET A 255 -4.58 -21.39 -4.01
N SER A 256 -3.92 -22.42 -3.49
CA SER A 256 -2.90 -22.25 -2.45
C SER A 256 -1.63 -21.65 -3.02
N MET A 257 -1.23 -22.08 -4.23
CA MET A 257 -0.11 -21.50 -4.97
C MET A 257 -0.36 -20.04 -5.34
N SER A 258 -1.57 -19.68 -5.76
CA SER A 258 -1.90 -18.30 -6.13
C SER A 258 -1.82 -17.34 -4.94
N LEU A 259 -2.36 -17.76 -3.79
CA LEU A 259 -2.30 -16.96 -2.57
C LEU A 259 -0.87 -16.82 -2.06
N ALA A 260 -0.07 -17.90 -2.13
CA ALA A 260 1.35 -17.84 -1.81
C ALA A 260 2.11 -16.87 -2.72
N LEU A 261 1.86 -16.91 -4.03
CA LEU A 261 2.49 -16.03 -5.02
C LEU A 261 2.11 -14.56 -4.80
N ASP A 262 0.83 -14.28 -4.56
CA ASP A 262 0.34 -12.93 -4.28
C ASP A 262 0.95 -12.35 -3.00
N VAL A 263 0.99 -13.13 -1.91
CA VAL A 263 1.63 -12.70 -0.66
C VAL A 263 3.13 -12.48 -0.86
N ALA A 264 3.83 -13.37 -1.55
CA ALA A 264 5.25 -13.24 -1.83
C ALA A 264 5.56 -11.98 -2.66
N ALA A 265 4.72 -11.68 -3.67
CA ALA A 265 4.82 -10.48 -4.49
C ALA A 265 4.56 -9.20 -3.69
N ARG A 266 3.53 -9.19 -2.82
CA ARG A 266 3.28 -8.08 -1.88
C ARG A 266 4.45 -7.88 -0.91
N ASN A 267 5.09 -8.97 -0.50
CA ASN A 267 6.28 -8.94 0.35
C ASN A 267 7.58 -8.56 -0.40
N ASP A 268 7.56 -8.51 -1.73
CA ASP A 268 8.72 -8.28 -2.62
C ASP A 268 9.84 -9.30 -2.37
N ASP A 269 9.43 -10.54 -2.12
CA ASP A 269 10.33 -11.67 -1.92
C ASP A 269 10.58 -12.35 -3.27
N CYS A 270 11.51 -11.78 -4.04
CA CYS A 270 11.83 -12.25 -5.39
C CYS A 270 12.29 -13.71 -5.43
N ASP A 271 12.98 -14.18 -4.39
CA ASP A 271 13.50 -15.54 -4.32
C ASP A 271 12.38 -16.55 -4.08
N VAL A 272 11.46 -16.24 -3.15
CA VAL A 272 10.26 -17.05 -2.96
C VAL A 272 9.37 -17.06 -4.20
N VAL A 273 9.19 -15.92 -4.87
CA VAL A 273 8.43 -15.87 -6.13
C VAL A 273 9.07 -16.75 -7.20
N LYS A 274 10.40 -16.72 -7.37
CA LYS A 274 11.10 -17.62 -8.31
C LYS A 274 10.89 -19.08 -7.95
N LEU A 275 11.05 -19.45 -6.67
CA LEU A 275 10.83 -20.83 -6.19
C LEU A 275 9.40 -21.31 -6.48
N LEU A 276 8.39 -20.47 -6.20
CA LEU A 276 6.99 -20.79 -6.47
C LEU A 276 6.73 -20.96 -7.97
N LEU A 277 7.28 -20.08 -8.81
CA LEU A 277 7.13 -20.15 -10.27
C LEU A 277 7.85 -21.36 -10.87
N GLU A 278 9.07 -21.68 -10.41
CA GLU A 278 9.81 -22.86 -10.83
C GLU A 278 9.01 -24.13 -10.57
N HIS A 279 8.47 -24.27 -9.36
CA HIS A 279 7.62 -25.40 -8.99
C HIS A 279 6.32 -25.48 -9.82
N CYS A 280 5.78 -24.33 -10.22
CA CYS A 280 4.63 -24.25 -11.10
C CYS A 280 4.93 -24.59 -12.58
N THR A 281 6.19 -24.50 -13.01
CA THR A 281 6.63 -24.75 -14.40
C THR A 281 7.33 -26.08 -14.61
N GLY A 282 7.72 -26.77 -13.53
CA GLY A 282 8.35 -28.08 -13.60
C GLY A 282 7.45 -29.10 -14.28
N GLU A 283 7.96 -29.72 -15.34
CA GLU A 283 7.37 -30.90 -15.97
C GLU A 283 7.24 -32.03 -14.94
N GLU A 284 6.19 -32.83 -15.10
CA GLU A 284 5.91 -34.04 -14.35
C GLU A 284 7.10 -35.01 -14.41
N GLU A 285 8.05 -34.91 -13.47
CA GLU A 285 8.80 -36.11 -13.10
C GLU A 285 7.82 -37.01 -12.36
N SER A 286 7.30 -37.99 -13.10
CA SER A 286 6.62 -39.13 -12.55
C SER A 286 7.52 -39.77 -11.50
N VAL A 287 7.29 -39.46 -10.24
CA VAL A 287 7.80 -40.29 -9.15
C VAL A 287 6.98 -41.57 -9.20
N ARG A 288 7.43 -42.52 -10.03
CA ARG A 288 7.07 -43.92 -9.86
C ARG A 288 7.65 -44.36 -8.53
N CYS A 289 6.79 -44.48 -7.52
CA CYS A 289 7.14 -45.17 -6.29
C CYS A 289 7.22 -46.68 -6.61
N ASP A 290 8.43 -47.20 -6.78
CA ASP A 290 8.73 -48.62 -6.61
C ASP A 290 8.54 -48.97 -5.13
N SER A 291 7.30 -49.26 -4.74
CA SER A 291 6.88 -50.14 -3.64
C SER A 291 5.43 -49.85 -3.32
N GLY A 292 4.56 -50.84 -3.51
CA GLY A 292 3.11 -50.74 -3.31
C GLY A 292 2.70 -50.43 -1.86
N ARG A 293 2.80 -49.17 -1.46
CA ARG A 293 2.07 -48.59 -0.33
C ARG A 293 1.48 -47.25 -0.77
N GLU A 294 0.16 -47.22 -0.88
CA GLU A 294 -0.63 -46.02 -1.09
C GLU A 294 -0.28 -44.94 -0.06
N ILE A 295 0.06 -43.75 -0.54
CA ILE A 295 0.09 -42.53 0.28
C ILE A 295 -1.24 -41.81 0.04
N PRO A 296 -2.11 -41.68 1.06
CA PRO A 296 -3.43 -41.10 0.88
C PRO A 296 -3.40 -39.58 1.01
N TRP A 297 -3.27 -38.86 -0.11
CA TRP A 297 -3.65 -37.44 -0.26
C TRP A 297 -4.16 -37.13 -1.69
N GLY A 298 -5.18 -37.87 -2.14
CA GLY A 298 -5.96 -37.52 -3.35
C GLY A 298 -6.46 -36.06 -3.30
N VAL A 299 -6.68 -35.35 -4.40
CA VAL A 299 -7.30 -35.75 -5.66
C VAL A 299 -6.57 -35.09 -6.84
N ASP A 300 -6.44 -35.89 -7.88
CA ASP A 300 -6.03 -35.53 -9.23
C ASP A 300 -6.87 -34.37 -9.80
N ILE A 301 -6.22 -33.22 -10.06
CA ILE A 301 -6.79 -32.16 -10.90
C ILE A 301 -5.79 -31.86 -12.01
N CYS A 302 -5.43 -32.90 -12.77
CA CYS A 302 -4.72 -32.78 -14.03
C CYS A 302 -5.56 -33.21 -15.24
N SER A 303 -6.88 -33.38 -15.10
CA SER A 303 -7.79 -33.61 -16.23
C SER A 303 -8.33 -32.30 -16.84
N ALA A 304 -7.45 -31.52 -17.48
CA ALA A 304 -7.75 -30.61 -18.61
C ALA A 304 -6.49 -29.78 -18.96
N SER A 305 -5.69 -30.24 -19.92
CA SER A 305 -4.44 -29.56 -20.30
C SER A 305 -4.62 -28.19 -20.97
N ALA A 306 -5.84 -27.79 -21.32
CA ALA A 306 -6.13 -26.50 -21.95
C ALA A 306 -6.25 -25.32 -20.95
N ASP A 307 -6.48 -25.56 -19.65
CA ASP A 307 -6.83 -24.48 -18.69
C ASP A 307 -5.71 -24.14 -17.69
N LYS A 308 -4.72 -25.02 -17.48
CA LYS A 308 -3.62 -24.79 -16.53
C LYS A 308 -2.79 -23.53 -16.84
N ARG A 309 -2.48 -23.29 -18.13
CA ARG A 309 -1.71 -22.12 -18.57
C ARG A 309 -2.48 -20.82 -18.36
N SER A 310 -3.79 -20.84 -18.62
CA SER A 310 -4.70 -19.71 -18.40
C SER A 310 -4.79 -19.35 -16.91
N VAL A 311 -4.96 -20.36 -16.05
CA VAL A 311 -5.04 -20.15 -14.60
C VAL A 311 -3.71 -19.65 -14.02
N MET A 312 -2.58 -20.20 -14.48
CA MET A 312 -1.25 -19.70 -14.09
C MET A 312 -1.04 -18.23 -14.49
N GLN A 313 -1.44 -17.85 -15.71
CA GLN A 313 -1.33 -16.48 -16.20
C GLN A 313 -2.17 -15.50 -15.37
N ARG A 314 -3.36 -15.90 -14.92
CA ARG A 314 -4.16 -15.09 -13.98
C ARG A 314 -3.40 -14.82 -12.69
N PHE A 315 -2.67 -15.79 -12.16
CA PHE A 315 -1.93 -15.61 -10.90
C PHE A 315 -0.69 -14.76 -11.06
N ILE A 316 0.07 -14.97 -12.14
CA ILE A 316 1.20 -14.11 -12.50
C ILE A 316 0.70 -12.67 -12.67
N SER A 317 -0.47 -12.47 -13.28
CA SER A 317 -1.08 -11.13 -13.42
C SER A 317 -1.44 -10.49 -12.09
N VAL A 318 -1.98 -11.25 -11.13
CA VAL A 318 -2.28 -10.73 -9.76
C VAL A 318 -0.99 -10.35 -9.03
N ALA A 319 0.01 -11.23 -9.05
CA ALA A 319 1.32 -10.96 -8.45
C ALA A 319 2.01 -9.76 -9.12
N PHE A 320 1.89 -9.65 -10.44
CA PHE A 320 2.42 -8.52 -11.20
C PHE A 320 1.78 -7.22 -10.78
N ARG A 321 0.45 -7.17 -10.72
CA ARG A 321 -0.32 -6.03 -10.21
C ARG A 321 0.13 -5.62 -8.80
N ALA A 322 0.35 -6.59 -7.90
CA ALA A 322 0.88 -6.29 -6.56
C ALA A 322 2.27 -5.64 -6.62
N ALA A 323 3.16 -6.15 -7.46
CA ALA A 323 4.49 -5.58 -7.69
C ALA A 323 4.43 -4.15 -8.26
N MET A 324 3.51 -3.91 -9.21
CA MET A 324 3.24 -2.61 -9.80
C MET A 324 2.78 -1.60 -8.75
N LYS A 325 1.78 -1.95 -7.94
CA LYS A 325 1.26 -1.09 -6.85
C LYS A 325 2.33 -0.73 -5.83
N ARG A 326 3.21 -1.67 -5.50
CA ARG A 326 4.33 -1.43 -4.60
C ARG A 326 5.40 -0.54 -5.25
N GLY A 327 5.67 -0.73 -6.54
CA GLY A 327 6.76 -0.07 -7.27
C GLY A 327 8.06 -0.88 -7.27
N SER A 328 7.98 -2.19 -7.07
CA SER A 328 9.14 -3.08 -6.96
C SER A 328 9.68 -3.50 -8.33
N ILE A 329 10.68 -2.77 -8.82
CA ILE A 329 11.25 -2.98 -10.17
C ILE A 329 11.81 -4.40 -10.34
N GLU A 330 12.52 -4.93 -9.35
CA GLU A 330 13.12 -6.27 -9.44
C GLU A 330 12.05 -7.36 -9.54
N MET A 331 10.98 -7.27 -8.74
CA MET A 331 9.83 -8.18 -8.86
C MET A 331 9.15 -8.06 -10.23
N VAL A 332 8.98 -6.84 -10.74
CA VAL A 332 8.44 -6.60 -12.10
C VAL A 332 9.32 -7.25 -13.16
N LYS A 333 10.66 -7.17 -13.05
CA LYS A 333 11.59 -7.86 -13.96
C LYS A 333 11.45 -9.38 -13.91
N VAL A 334 11.28 -9.96 -12.71
CA VAL A 334 11.09 -11.41 -12.52
C VAL A 334 9.81 -11.88 -13.20
N LEU A 335 8.72 -11.10 -13.07
CA LEU A 335 7.40 -11.50 -13.53
C LEU A 335 7.11 -11.14 -15.00
N VAL A 336 7.66 -10.03 -15.53
CA VAL A 336 7.38 -9.56 -16.89
C VAL A 336 7.75 -10.61 -17.93
N GLY A 337 8.84 -11.36 -17.71
CA GLY A 337 9.29 -12.45 -18.58
C GLY A 337 8.27 -13.58 -18.76
N LYS A 338 7.31 -13.70 -17.84
CA LYS A 338 6.31 -14.77 -17.85
C LYS A 338 4.94 -14.31 -18.36
N LEU A 339 4.73 -13.01 -18.58
CA LEU A 339 3.48 -12.44 -19.07
C LEU A 339 3.40 -12.40 -20.60
N PRO A 340 2.20 -12.56 -21.19
CA PRO A 340 1.97 -12.29 -22.61
C PRO A 340 2.15 -10.79 -22.89
N SER A 341 2.53 -10.46 -24.13
CA SER A 341 2.81 -9.07 -24.54
C SER A 341 1.62 -8.13 -24.32
N GLU A 342 0.39 -8.59 -24.56
CA GLU A 342 -0.83 -7.80 -24.37
C GLU A 342 -1.03 -7.34 -22.90
N ALA A 343 -0.74 -8.22 -21.94
CA ALA A 343 -0.89 -7.91 -20.52
C ALA A 343 0.10 -6.82 -20.03
N ILE A 344 1.21 -6.62 -20.75
CA ILE A 344 2.18 -5.55 -20.43
C ILE A 344 1.57 -4.18 -20.73
N GLY A 345 0.81 -4.07 -21.82
CA GLY A 345 0.09 -2.85 -22.20
C GLY A 345 -0.94 -2.45 -21.14
N ASP A 346 -1.75 -3.41 -20.67
CA ASP A 346 -2.69 -3.18 -19.58
C ASP A 346 -1.98 -2.81 -18.27
N SER A 347 -0.81 -3.38 -18.01
CA SER A 347 -0.08 -3.06 -16.79
C SER A 347 0.53 -1.66 -16.78
N LEU A 348 0.75 -1.06 -17.97
CA LEU A 348 1.31 0.28 -18.10
C LEU A 348 0.37 1.36 -17.51
N HIS A 349 -0.93 1.25 -17.75
CA HIS A 349 -1.90 2.20 -17.20
C HIS A 349 -2.03 2.06 -15.68
N GLU A 350 -2.00 0.83 -15.15
CA GLU A 350 -2.05 0.59 -13.70
C GLU A 350 -0.79 1.13 -13.00
N ALA A 351 0.38 1.00 -13.63
CA ALA A 351 1.63 1.60 -13.18
C ALA A 351 1.54 3.13 -13.04
N ALA A 352 0.96 3.77 -14.07
CA ALA A 352 0.78 5.20 -14.15
C ALA A 352 -0.20 5.69 -13.07
N ALA A 353 -1.31 4.98 -12.87
CA ALA A 353 -2.28 5.27 -11.80
C ALA A 353 -1.68 5.19 -10.40
N CYS A 354 -0.67 4.33 -10.21
CA CYS A 354 0.05 4.20 -8.95
C CYS A 354 1.22 5.20 -8.79
N GLY A 355 1.46 6.09 -9.78
CA GLY A 355 2.54 7.07 -9.75
C GLY A 355 3.95 6.47 -9.77
N LYS A 356 4.14 5.28 -10.36
CA LYS A 356 5.42 4.56 -10.30
C LYS A 356 6.29 4.82 -11.54
N HIS A 357 6.92 6.00 -11.62
CA HIS A 357 7.68 6.46 -12.80
C HIS A 357 8.74 5.46 -13.28
N ARG A 358 9.57 4.92 -12.37
CA ARG A 358 10.64 3.97 -12.75
C ARG A 358 10.10 2.67 -13.32
N VAL A 359 8.95 2.22 -12.83
CA VAL A 359 8.31 1.00 -13.33
C VAL A 359 7.69 1.27 -14.69
N VAL A 360 7.03 2.41 -14.88
CA VAL A 360 6.52 2.85 -16.18
C VAL A 360 7.65 2.94 -17.21
N ASP A 361 8.80 3.52 -16.86
CA ASP A 361 9.93 3.61 -17.78
C ASP A 361 10.45 2.23 -18.20
N PHE A 362 10.59 1.32 -17.23
CA PHE A 362 10.96 -0.06 -17.48
C PHE A 362 9.95 -0.77 -18.40
N LEU A 363 8.65 -0.64 -18.13
CA LEU A 363 7.61 -1.25 -18.97
C LEU A 363 7.64 -0.69 -20.41
N LEU A 364 7.90 0.60 -20.58
CA LEU A 364 8.02 1.21 -21.91
C LEU A 364 9.23 0.66 -22.68
N HIS A 365 10.34 0.41 -21.99
CA HIS A 365 11.49 -0.26 -22.58
C HIS A 365 11.15 -1.71 -22.98
N GLU A 366 10.45 -2.45 -22.12
CA GLU A 366 10.00 -3.82 -22.41
C GLU A 366 9.03 -3.87 -23.59
N CYS A 367 8.07 -2.93 -23.69
CA CYS A 367 7.15 -2.86 -24.81
C CYS A 367 7.87 -2.69 -26.15
N LYS A 368 8.92 -1.85 -26.18
CA LYS A 368 9.77 -1.68 -27.38
C LYS A 368 10.60 -2.92 -27.68
N THR A 369 11.19 -3.52 -26.65
CA THR A 369 12.04 -4.72 -26.77
C THR A 369 11.25 -5.90 -27.33
N ARG A 370 10.01 -6.07 -26.89
CA ARG A 370 9.11 -7.14 -27.36
C ARG A 370 8.38 -6.83 -28.66
N ARG A 371 8.59 -5.64 -29.24
CA ARG A 371 7.88 -5.15 -30.44
C ARG A 371 6.37 -5.33 -30.31
N LEU A 372 5.79 -4.77 -29.25
CA LEU A 372 4.34 -4.72 -29.14
C LEU A 372 3.73 -4.07 -30.39
N ASP A 373 2.55 -4.54 -30.77
CA ASP A 373 1.78 -3.93 -31.85
C ASP A 373 1.58 -2.43 -31.59
N ASP A 374 1.78 -1.61 -32.63
CA ASP A 374 1.73 -0.16 -32.52
C ASP A 374 0.36 0.35 -32.04
N SER A 375 -0.74 -0.34 -32.38
CA SER A 375 -2.08 0.03 -31.93
C SER A 375 -2.21 -0.18 -30.42
N ILE A 376 -1.81 -1.35 -29.92
CA ILE A 376 -1.84 -1.69 -28.50
C ILE A 376 -0.93 -0.74 -27.72
N TYR A 377 0.31 -0.53 -28.20
CA TYR A 377 1.26 0.37 -27.57
C TYR A 377 0.73 1.81 -27.47
N ASN A 378 0.21 2.36 -28.57
CA ASN A 378 -0.34 3.72 -28.57
C ASN A 378 -1.57 3.86 -27.69
N SER A 379 -2.42 2.83 -27.62
CA SER A 379 -3.58 2.78 -26.72
C SER A 379 -3.12 2.80 -25.26
N SER A 380 -2.20 1.91 -24.87
CA SER A 380 -1.68 1.83 -23.49
C SER A 380 -0.97 3.11 -23.04
N VAL A 381 -0.13 3.69 -23.91
CA VAL A 381 0.51 4.99 -23.63
C VAL A 381 -0.52 6.11 -23.55
N GLY A 382 -1.57 6.06 -24.37
CA GLY A 382 -2.69 7.01 -24.32
C GLY A 382 -3.37 7.02 -22.96
N PHE A 383 -3.80 5.85 -22.47
CA PHE A 383 -4.38 5.73 -21.13
C PHE A 383 -3.44 6.19 -20.03
N ALA A 384 -2.15 5.84 -20.10
CA ALA A 384 -1.17 6.26 -19.10
C ALA A 384 -0.97 7.79 -19.06
N VAL A 385 -0.98 8.45 -20.22
CA VAL A 385 -0.87 9.91 -20.35
C VAL A 385 -2.10 10.62 -19.78
N GLU A 386 -3.29 10.06 -20.00
CA GLU A 386 -4.54 10.60 -19.48
C GLU A 386 -4.62 10.47 -17.97
N ILE A 387 -4.18 9.34 -17.42
CA ILE A 387 -4.08 9.14 -15.97
C ILE A 387 -3.08 10.13 -15.35
N ALA A 388 -1.93 10.37 -16.00
CA ALA A 388 -0.97 11.36 -15.53
C ALA A 388 -1.58 12.78 -15.49
N ALA A 389 -2.35 13.15 -16.52
CA ALA A 389 -3.08 14.41 -16.56
C ALA A 389 -4.19 14.49 -15.49
N ASP A 390 -4.93 13.41 -15.28
CA ASP A 390 -6.01 13.33 -14.31
C ASP A 390 -5.50 13.47 -12.87
N CYS A 391 -4.48 12.68 -12.52
CA CYS A 391 -3.87 12.67 -11.19
C CYS A 391 -3.00 13.89 -10.91
N GLY A 392 -2.60 14.66 -11.94
CA GLY A 392 -1.69 15.80 -11.79
C GLY A 392 -0.22 15.39 -11.61
N ASP A 393 0.20 14.25 -12.17
CA ASP A 393 1.58 13.76 -12.06
C ASP A 393 2.45 14.31 -13.20
N LEU A 394 3.07 15.47 -12.94
CA LEU A 394 3.90 16.18 -13.91
C LEU A 394 5.12 15.37 -14.38
N GLU A 395 5.77 14.62 -13.48
CA GLU A 395 6.96 13.83 -13.82
C GLU A 395 6.59 12.62 -14.70
N MET A 396 5.44 11.99 -14.44
CA MET A 396 4.89 10.96 -15.32
C MET A 396 4.52 11.53 -16.68
N ALA A 397 3.89 12.72 -16.72
CA ALA A 397 3.55 13.39 -17.96
C ALA A 397 4.80 13.70 -18.80
N LYS A 398 5.88 14.21 -18.20
CA LYS A 398 7.17 14.45 -18.86
C LYS A 398 7.78 13.18 -19.45
N LEU A 399 7.66 12.07 -18.74
CA LEU A 399 8.18 10.78 -19.18
C LEU A 399 7.42 10.23 -20.39
N LEU A 400 6.12 10.50 -20.49
CA LEU A 400 5.23 9.93 -21.49
C LEU A 400 4.97 10.83 -22.70
N VAL A 401 5.08 12.17 -22.58
CA VAL A 401 4.74 13.12 -23.66
C VAL A 401 5.52 12.88 -24.96
N GLY A 402 6.78 12.45 -24.86
CA GLY A 402 7.60 12.12 -26.02
C GLY A 402 7.17 10.84 -26.74
N LYS A 403 6.44 9.96 -26.04
CA LYS A 403 6.09 8.59 -26.45
C LYS A 403 4.64 8.48 -26.96
N CYS A 404 3.79 9.48 -26.71
CA CYS A 404 2.38 9.47 -27.12
C CYS A 404 2.14 10.11 -28.49
N THR A 405 1.01 9.75 -29.11
CA THR A 405 0.53 10.36 -30.36
C THR A 405 -0.05 11.76 -30.08
N PRO A 406 -0.14 12.65 -31.09
CA PRO A 406 -0.78 13.95 -30.94
C PRO A 406 -2.24 13.86 -30.45
N ALA A 407 -2.99 12.85 -30.90
CA ALA A 407 -4.37 12.64 -30.47
C ALA A 407 -4.46 12.30 -28.96
N ASN A 408 -3.56 11.45 -28.46
CA ASN A 408 -3.47 11.14 -27.02
C ASN A 408 -3.07 12.37 -26.21
N ALA A 409 -2.12 13.17 -26.72
CA ALA A 409 -1.75 14.44 -26.09
C ALA A 409 -2.93 15.41 -26.05
N GLY A 410 -3.77 15.46 -27.09
CA GLY A 410 -5.01 16.25 -27.11
C GLY A 410 -6.00 15.81 -26.04
N ARG A 411 -6.28 14.50 -25.92
CA ARG A 411 -7.17 13.97 -24.86
C ARG A 411 -6.67 14.31 -23.45
N ALA A 412 -5.38 14.12 -23.19
CA ALA A 412 -4.78 14.46 -21.91
C ALA A 412 -4.73 15.97 -21.63
N LEU A 413 -4.56 16.80 -22.67
CA LEU A 413 -4.66 18.26 -22.56
C LEU A 413 -6.04 18.69 -22.05
N ASN A 414 -7.11 18.09 -22.59
CA ASN A 414 -8.48 18.39 -22.17
C ASN A 414 -8.70 18.01 -20.70
N ILE A 415 -8.26 16.81 -20.29
CA ILE A 415 -8.33 16.36 -18.89
C ILE A 415 -7.54 17.29 -17.95
N ALA A 416 -6.30 17.64 -18.31
CA ALA A 416 -5.46 18.54 -17.52
C ALA A 416 -6.10 19.94 -17.37
N GLY A 417 -6.73 20.45 -18.44
CA GLY A 417 -7.47 21.71 -18.44
C GLY A 417 -8.67 21.67 -17.48
N ALA A 418 -9.49 20.63 -17.54
CA ALA A 418 -10.62 20.43 -16.64
C ALA A 418 -10.17 20.34 -15.16
N ASN A 419 -9.04 19.69 -14.90
CA ASN A 419 -8.49 19.52 -13.54
C ASN A 419 -7.57 20.67 -13.07
N LYS A 420 -7.50 21.77 -13.83
CA LYS A 420 -6.74 22.99 -13.50
C LYS A 420 -5.22 22.78 -13.32
N ARG A 421 -4.64 21.85 -14.07
CA ARG A 421 -3.21 21.49 -14.01
C ARG A 421 -2.39 22.25 -15.04
N ILE A 422 -2.11 23.53 -14.79
CA ILE A 422 -1.49 24.46 -15.76
C ILE A 422 -0.12 23.99 -16.28
N ASP A 423 0.69 23.41 -15.40
CA ASP A 423 2.01 22.83 -15.71
C ASP A 423 1.93 21.67 -16.70
N ILE A 424 0.92 20.81 -16.55
CA ILE A 424 0.66 19.69 -17.46
C ILE A 424 0.00 20.17 -18.75
N VAL A 425 -0.88 21.19 -18.68
CA VAL A 425 -1.48 21.83 -19.86
C VAL A 425 -0.38 22.36 -20.78
N GLU A 426 0.63 23.04 -20.25
CA GLU A 426 1.76 23.52 -21.06
C GLU A 426 2.49 22.39 -21.78
N LEU A 427 2.75 21.30 -21.06
CA LEU A 427 3.49 20.16 -21.57
C LEU A 427 2.77 19.52 -22.77
N PHE A 428 1.47 19.27 -22.66
CA PHE A 428 0.69 18.64 -23.74
C PHE A 428 0.29 19.62 -24.85
N ALA A 429 0.17 20.92 -24.57
CA ALA A 429 -0.11 21.94 -25.58
C ALA A 429 1.00 22.01 -26.65
N ARG A 430 2.27 21.83 -26.23
CA ARG A 430 3.43 21.77 -27.15
C ARG A 430 3.42 20.58 -28.10
N LYS A 431 2.83 19.46 -27.68
CA LYS A 431 2.86 18.18 -28.41
C LYS A 431 1.61 17.93 -29.25
N SER A 432 0.46 18.43 -28.81
CA SER A 432 -0.84 18.30 -29.48
C SER A 432 -0.87 19.03 -30.83
N GLY A 433 -1.70 18.57 -31.76
CA GLY A 433 -1.69 19.00 -33.16
C GLY A 433 -2.00 20.49 -33.35
N ALA A 434 -1.44 21.13 -34.36
CA ALA A 434 -1.65 22.57 -34.59
C ALA A 434 -3.05 22.92 -35.11
N TYR A 435 -3.71 22.00 -35.83
CA TYR A 435 -4.93 22.27 -36.59
C TYR A 435 -6.14 21.53 -36.02
N PHE A 436 -7.16 22.27 -35.57
CA PHE A 436 -8.31 21.73 -34.83
C PHE A 436 -9.14 20.67 -35.58
N LYS A 437 -9.18 20.68 -36.93
CA LYS A 437 -9.92 19.63 -37.67
C LYS A 437 -9.30 18.25 -37.51
N TYR A 438 -8.01 18.19 -37.14
CA TYR A 438 -7.32 16.94 -36.83
C TYR A 438 -7.15 16.72 -35.32
N ASP A 439 -7.39 17.76 -34.51
CA ASP A 439 -7.27 17.72 -33.05
C ASP A 439 -8.38 18.57 -32.38
N PRO A 440 -9.62 18.03 -32.26
CA PRO A 440 -10.73 18.76 -31.67
C PRO A 440 -10.52 19.04 -30.18
N TYR A 441 -9.62 18.30 -29.54
CA TYR A 441 -9.41 18.35 -28.11
C TYR A 441 -8.74 19.66 -27.65
N LYS A 442 -7.96 20.33 -28.51
CA LYS A 442 -7.45 21.69 -28.21
C LYS A 442 -8.56 22.71 -28.07
N VAL A 443 -9.55 22.70 -28.96
CA VAL A 443 -10.73 23.57 -28.87
C VAL A 443 -11.51 23.25 -27.60
N GLU A 444 -11.72 21.97 -27.32
CA GLU A 444 -12.44 21.54 -26.11
C GLU A 444 -11.72 21.98 -24.83
N ALA A 445 -10.40 21.77 -24.75
CA ALA A 445 -9.60 22.19 -23.61
C ALA A 445 -9.65 23.72 -23.41
N LEU A 446 -9.56 24.50 -24.50
CA LEU A 446 -9.62 25.95 -24.45
C LEU A 446 -11.00 26.46 -24.02
N VAL A 447 -12.07 25.89 -24.60
CA VAL A 447 -13.46 26.21 -24.25
C VAL A 447 -13.75 25.83 -22.80
N GLN A 448 -13.27 24.68 -22.33
CA GLN A 448 -13.47 24.24 -20.95
C GLN A 448 -12.70 25.12 -19.96
N ALA A 449 -11.44 25.46 -20.25
CA ALA A 449 -10.66 26.39 -19.45
C ALA A 449 -11.34 27.77 -19.33
N ALA A 450 -11.91 28.27 -20.43
CA ALA A 450 -12.67 29.52 -20.43
C ALA A 450 -13.98 29.40 -19.62
N LYS A 451 -14.69 28.26 -19.72
CA LYS A 451 -15.89 27.97 -18.91
C LYS A 451 -15.61 27.97 -17.41
N ASP A 452 -14.47 27.39 -17.02
CA ASP A 452 -14.03 27.30 -15.63
C ASP A 452 -13.33 28.57 -15.12
N ASN A 453 -13.34 29.64 -15.92
CA ASN A 453 -12.69 30.93 -15.66
C ASN A 453 -11.19 30.83 -15.35
N GLN A 454 -10.50 29.90 -16.00
CA GLN A 454 -9.06 29.68 -15.84
C GLN A 454 -8.26 30.56 -16.82
N ILE A 455 -8.21 31.87 -16.57
CA ILE A 455 -7.59 32.83 -17.50
C ILE A 455 -6.12 32.50 -17.79
N ALA A 456 -5.34 32.05 -16.80
CA ALA A 456 -3.96 31.62 -17.00
C ALA A 456 -3.84 30.41 -17.96
N ALA A 457 -4.77 29.46 -17.90
CA ALA A 457 -4.80 28.33 -18.82
C ALA A 457 -5.15 28.79 -20.24
N VAL A 458 -6.13 29.70 -20.38
CA VAL A 458 -6.53 30.29 -21.66
C VAL A 458 -5.37 31.07 -22.27
N GLU A 459 -4.69 31.89 -21.48
CA GLU A 459 -3.50 32.65 -21.91
C GLU A 459 -2.39 31.71 -22.39
N LEU A 460 -2.11 30.66 -21.63
CA LEU A 460 -1.08 29.69 -21.98
C LEU A 460 -1.43 28.95 -23.27
N LEU A 461 -2.65 28.40 -23.37
CA LEU A 461 -3.14 27.71 -24.55
C LEU A 461 -3.14 28.62 -25.79
N SER A 462 -3.42 29.92 -25.61
CA SER A 462 -3.41 30.90 -26.70
C SER A 462 -2.07 30.99 -27.44
N ASN A 463 -0.97 30.60 -26.80
CA ASN A 463 0.35 30.61 -27.41
C ASN A 463 0.63 29.37 -28.31
N TYR A 464 -0.24 28.36 -28.29
CA TYR A 464 -0.04 27.07 -28.97
C TYR A 464 -1.19 26.68 -29.92
N ILE A 465 -2.04 27.66 -30.28
CA ILE A 465 -3.20 27.48 -31.15
C ILE A 465 -3.10 28.39 -32.39
N ASP A 466 -3.74 27.97 -33.49
CA ASP A 466 -3.85 28.75 -34.71
C ASP A 466 -5.13 29.61 -34.73
N GLN A 467 -5.18 30.59 -35.65
CA GLN A 467 -6.33 31.50 -35.78
C GLN A 467 -7.68 30.77 -35.96
N PRO A 468 -7.81 29.73 -36.81
CA PRO A 468 -9.04 28.95 -36.92
C PRO A 468 -9.48 28.30 -35.59
N THR A 469 -8.55 27.81 -34.77
CA THR A 469 -8.87 27.25 -33.45
C THR A 469 -9.44 28.32 -32.52
N ILE A 470 -8.90 29.55 -32.55
CA ILE A 470 -9.43 30.69 -31.78
C ILE A 470 -10.86 31.02 -32.21
N GLU A 471 -11.10 31.12 -33.52
CA GLU A 471 -12.44 31.42 -34.07
C GLU A 471 -13.47 30.37 -33.64
N GLU A 472 -13.13 29.07 -33.78
CA GLU A 472 -14.02 27.97 -33.38
C GLU A 472 -14.28 27.96 -31.87
N ALA A 473 -13.27 28.22 -31.04
CA ALA A 473 -13.42 28.30 -29.60
C ALA A 473 -14.37 29.44 -29.19
N LEU A 474 -14.18 30.64 -29.77
CA LEU A 474 -15.06 31.79 -29.54
C LEU A 474 -16.52 31.50 -29.91
N MET A 475 -16.77 30.71 -30.96
CA MET A 475 -18.14 30.32 -31.35
C MET A 475 -18.80 29.34 -30.37
N ARG A 476 -18.02 28.57 -29.60
CA ARG A 476 -18.51 27.56 -28.65
C ARG A 476 -18.59 28.08 -27.19
N LEU A 477 -18.13 29.29 -26.93
CA LEU A 477 -18.23 29.90 -25.60
C LEU A 477 -19.69 30.25 -25.25
N PRO A 478 -20.13 30.00 -24.00
CA PRO A 478 -21.43 30.45 -23.53
C PRO A 478 -21.56 31.97 -23.58
N SER A 479 -22.80 32.45 -23.71
CA SER A 479 -23.13 33.88 -23.88
C SER A 479 -23.09 34.72 -22.59
N ARG A 480 -22.63 34.16 -21.47
CA ARG A 480 -22.50 34.86 -20.18
C ARG A 480 -21.34 34.29 -19.36
N GLY A 481 -20.58 35.18 -18.71
CA GLY A 481 -19.62 34.82 -17.66
C GLY A 481 -18.19 34.58 -18.14
N HIS A 482 -17.88 34.87 -19.41
CA HIS A 482 -16.57 34.58 -20.02
C HIS A 482 -15.96 35.80 -20.72
N ALA A 483 -16.30 37.02 -20.29
CA ALA A 483 -15.85 38.26 -20.93
C ALA A 483 -14.32 38.39 -20.94
N ASP A 484 -13.64 38.02 -19.85
CA ASP A 484 -12.18 38.09 -19.74
C ASP A 484 -11.48 37.11 -20.70
N ALA A 485 -11.93 35.85 -20.74
CA ALA A 485 -11.42 34.85 -21.67
C ALA A 485 -11.70 35.24 -23.13
N THR A 486 -12.90 35.76 -23.41
CA THR A 486 -13.30 36.25 -24.74
C THR A 486 -12.40 37.40 -25.19
N LYS A 487 -12.18 38.38 -24.31
CA LYS A 487 -11.31 39.52 -24.60
C LYS A 487 -9.87 39.09 -24.87
N LEU A 488 -9.33 38.18 -24.05
CA LEU A 488 -7.98 37.65 -24.24
C LEU A 488 -7.82 36.96 -25.61
N LEU A 489 -8.79 36.12 -26.00
CA LEU A 489 -8.77 35.44 -27.30
C LEU A 489 -8.92 36.42 -28.48
N LEU A 490 -9.69 37.48 -28.31
CA LEU A 490 -9.82 38.55 -29.29
C LEU A 490 -8.54 39.37 -29.42
N ASP A 491 -7.87 39.68 -28.32
CA ASP A 491 -6.59 40.42 -28.31
C ASP A 491 -5.48 39.65 -29.03
N LYS A 492 -5.56 38.31 -29.04
CA LYS A 492 -4.65 37.41 -29.78
C LYS A 492 -5.07 37.15 -31.22
N SER A 493 -6.26 37.57 -31.63
CA SER A 493 -6.77 37.32 -32.98
C SER A 493 -6.17 38.29 -34.00
N GLU A 494 -5.96 37.80 -35.22
CA GLU A 494 -5.53 38.66 -36.32
C GLU A 494 -6.56 39.77 -36.62
N PRO A 495 -6.14 41.01 -36.98
CA PRO A 495 -7.06 42.11 -37.25
C PRO A 495 -8.10 41.80 -38.34
N GLY A 496 -7.73 40.99 -39.33
CA GLY A 496 -8.64 40.54 -40.40
C GLY A 496 -9.67 39.50 -39.96
N ALA A 497 -9.41 38.78 -38.87
CA ALA A 497 -10.31 37.76 -38.34
C ALA A 497 -11.48 38.38 -37.55
N VAL A 498 -11.28 39.52 -36.89
CA VAL A 498 -12.28 40.16 -36.04
C VAL A 498 -13.61 40.40 -36.78
N LYS A 499 -13.55 40.83 -38.05
CA LYS A 499 -14.75 41.01 -38.90
C LYS A 499 -15.48 39.70 -39.19
N ARG A 500 -14.74 38.61 -39.46
CA ARG A 500 -15.32 37.28 -39.67
C ARG A 500 -15.96 36.75 -38.39
N ILE A 501 -15.27 36.88 -37.26
CA ILE A 501 -15.76 36.48 -35.94
C ILE A 501 -17.06 37.23 -35.62
N PHE A 502 -17.10 38.54 -35.84
CA PHE A 502 -18.31 39.36 -35.64
C PHE A 502 -19.48 38.90 -36.52
N ALA A 503 -19.25 38.67 -37.82
CA ALA A 503 -20.29 38.20 -38.72
C ALA A 503 -20.83 36.82 -38.33
N ASN A 504 -19.94 35.89 -37.95
CA ASN A 504 -20.32 34.55 -37.48
C ASN A 504 -21.04 34.60 -36.13
N ALA A 505 -20.61 35.45 -35.20
CA ALA A 505 -21.27 35.66 -33.92
C ALA A 505 -22.71 36.15 -34.10
N ALA A 506 -22.93 37.11 -35.00
CA ALA A 506 -24.26 37.62 -35.32
C ALA A 506 -25.14 36.56 -35.99
N ARG A 507 -24.57 35.80 -36.94
CA ARG A 507 -25.25 34.71 -37.65
C ARG A 507 -25.68 33.55 -36.72
N ASN A 508 -24.91 33.28 -35.67
CA ASN A 508 -25.19 32.22 -34.68
C ASN A 508 -25.95 32.74 -33.43
N GLY A 509 -26.27 34.03 -33.37
CA GLY A 509 -27.01 34.61 -32.24
C GLY A 509 -26.21 34.77 -30.94
N LEU A 510 -24.88 34.88 -31.02
CA LEU A 510 -23.99 35.04 -29.85
C LEU A 510 -24.01 36.49 -29.35
N VAL A 511 -24.96 36.81 -28.47
CA VAL A 511 -25.27 38.17 -28.01
C VAL A 511 -24.07 38.90 -27.38
N GLU A 512 -23.38 38.27 -26.42
CA GLU A 512 -22.28 38.90 -25.67
C GLU A 512 -21.06 39.14 -26.57
N LEU A 513 -20.65 38.13 -27.36
CA LEU A 513 -19.55 38.27 -28.32
C LEU A 513 -19.85 39.35 -29.37
N THR A 514 -21.10 39.42 -29.85
CA THR A 514 -21.54 40.48 -30.77
C THR A 514 -21.47 41.85 -30.12
N ALA A 515 -21.86 41.96 -28.84
CA ALA A 515 -21.81 43.22 -28.09
C ALA A 515 -20.37 43.71 -27.85
N ILE A 516 -19.46 42.81 -27.46
CA ILE A 516 -18.03 43.12 -27.22
C ILE A 516 -17.37 43.67 -28.49
N LEU A 517 -17.69 43.10 -29.64
CA LEU A 517 -17.08 43.48 -30.92
C LEU A 517 -17.72 44.71 -31.57
N LEU A 518 -18.95 45.07 -31.20
CA LEU A 518 -19.75 46.10 -31.86
C LEU A 518 -19.05 47.46 -31.95
N ASP A 519 -18.30 47.83 -30.90
CA ASP A 519 -17.63 49.13 -30.84
C ASP A 519 -16.47 49.27 -31.82
N HIS A 520 -15.95 48.15 -32.33
CA HIS A 520 -14.81 48.10 -33.25
C HIS A 520 -15.21 47.91 -34.72
N MET A 521 -16.51 47.90 -35.04
CA MET A 521 -17.01 47.57 -36.39
C MET A 521 -17.45 48.81 -37.19
N ASP A 522 -17.19 48.76 -38.49
CA ASP A 522 -17.68 49.76 -39.45
C ASP A 522 -19.16 49.53 -39.81
N ALA A 523 -19.83 50.57 -40.34
CA ALA A 523 -21.25 50.53 -40.64
C ALA A 523 -21.65 49.43 -41.65
N SER A 524 -20.75 49.03 -42.56
CA SER A 524 -21.03 47.96 -43.52
C SER A 524 -21.01 46.59 -42.84
N SER A 525 -20.03 46.36 -41.95
CA SER A 525 -19.95 45.15 -41.12
C SER A 525 -21.18 45.01 -40.22
N ILE A 526 -21.60 46.10 -39.56
CA ILE A 526 -22.81 46.14 -38.71
C ILE A 526 -24.07 45.81 -39.52
N ARG A 527 -24.20 46.36 -40.74
CA ARG A 527 -25.33 46.07 -41.63
C ARG A 527 -25.42 44.57 -41.97
N TRP A 528 -24.32 43.98 -42.39
CA TRP A 528 -24.30 42.56 -42.78
C TRP A 528 -24.60 41.62 -41.61
N ALA A 529 -24.05 41.94 -40.43
CA ALA A 529 -24.34 41.24 -39.18
C ALA A 529 -25.82 41.37 -38.78
N LEU A 530 -26.40 42.58 -38.89
CA LEU A 530 -27.81 42.82 -38.58
C LEU A 530 -28.72 42.03 -39.51
N MET A 531 -28.45 42.04 -40.81
CA MET A 531 -29.20 41.23 -41.79
C MET A 531 -29.11 39.73 -41.47
N SER A 532 -27.90 39.23 -41.17
CA SER A 532 -27.68 37.81 -40.86
C SER A 532 -28.41 37.39 -39.57
N ALA A 533 -28.29 38.18 -38.50
CA ALA A 533 -28.99 37.93 -37.24
C ALA A 533 -30.52 38.01 -37.40
N SER A 534 -31.00 38.92 -38.26
CA SER A 534 -32.42 39.11 -38.53
C SER A 534 -33.02 37.98 -39.34
N SER A 535 -32.29 37.49 -40.34
CA SER A 535 -32.67 36.32 -41.14
C SER A 535 -32.75 35.05 -40.29
N GLY A 536 -31.83 34.88 -39.32
CA GLY A 536 -31.78 33.75 -38.37
C GLY A 536 -32.72 33.86 -37.16
N GLY A 537 -33.45 34.97 -37.00
CA GLY A 537 -34.42 35.13 -35.91
C GLY A 537 -33.81 35.46 -34.53
N HIS A 538 -32.55 35.91 -34.47
CA HIS A 538 -31.84 36.15 -33.21
C HIS A 538 -32.20 37.50 -32.57
N VAL A 539 -33.43 37.63 -32.05
CA VAL A 539 -33.99 38.87 -31.47
C VAL A 539 -33.05 39.57 -30.47
N PRO A 540 -32.42 38.89 -29.49
CA PRO A 540 -31.52 39.57 -28.54
C PRO A 540 -30.28 40.18 -29.22
N THR A 541 -29.71 39.48 -30.20
CA THR A 541 -28.56 39.96 -30.99
C THR A 541 -28.94 41.15 -31.86
N VAL A 542 -30.13 41.10 -32.48
CA VAL A 542 -30.69 42.23 -33.24
C VAL A 542 -30.81 43.47 -32.34
N LYS A 543 -31.35 43.33 -31.13
CA LYS A 543 -31.45 44.45 -30.17
C LYS A 543 -30.10 45.07 -29.82
N VAL A 544 -29.03 44.27 -29.74
CA VAL A 544 -27.66 44.78 -29.51
C VAL A 544 -27.15 45.56 -30.72
N LEU A 545 -27.28 45.00 -31.92
CA LEU A 545 -26.79 45.61 -33.16
C LEU A 545 -27.51 46.92 -33.49
N LEU A 546 -28.79 47.04 -33.13
CA LEU A 546 -29.58 48.26 -33.35
C LEU A 546 -28.98 49.51 -32.70
N ARG A 547 -28.22 49.36 -31.60
CA ARG A 547 -27.59 50.48 -30.88
C ARG A 547 -26.65 51.33 -31.75
N LYS A 548 -26.08 50.74 -32.81
CA LYS A 548 -25.18 51.42 -33.77
C LYS A 548 -25.62 51.28 -35.23
N SER A 549 -26.86 50.86 -35.47
CA SER A 549 -27.38 50.69 -36.83
C SER A 549 -28.03 51.97 -37.34
N ASN A 550 -27.83 52.28 -38.62
CA ASN A 550 -28.52 53.39 -39.28
C ASN A 550 -29.82 52.91 -39.95
N ILE A 551 -30.71 53.85 -40.29
CA ILE A 551 -32.05 53.56 -40.81
C ILE A 551 -32.03 52.66 -42.07
N VAL A 552 -31.03 52.86 -42.95
CA VAL A 552 -30.83 52.04 -44.14
C VAL A 552 -30.53 50.58 -43.77
N SER A 553 -29.68 50.36 -42.77
CA SER A 553 -29.33 49.01 -42.32
C SER A 553 -30.51 48.30 -41.65
N ILE A 554 -31.32 49.06 -40.89
CA ILE A 554 -32.55 48.56 -40.26
C ILE A 554 -33.56 48.16 -41.34
N GLY A 555 -33.71 48.96 -42.40
CA GLY A 555 -34.57 48.62 -43.55
C GLY A 555 -34.14 47.33 -44.25
N CYS A 556 -32.85 47.18 -44.58
CA CYS A 556 -32.33 45.94 -45.17
C CYS A 556 -32.51 44.72 -44.24
N ALA A 557 -32.38 44.90 -42.93
CA ALA A 557 -32.59 43.84 -41.95
C ALA A 557 -34.06 43.44 -41.82
N LEU A 558 -34.99 44.40 -41.94
CA LEU A 558 -36.42 44.13 -41.98
C LEU A 558 -36.80 43.32 -43.22
N GLU A 559 -36.26 43.67 -44.39
CA GLU A 559 -36.44 42.87 -45.60
C GLU A 559 -35.92 41.44 -45.39
N ALA A 560 -34.74 41.26 -44.80
CA ALA A 560 -34.17 39.95 -44.52
C ALA A 560 -35.04 39.12 -43.55
N ALA A 561 -35.58 39.73 -42.49
CA ALA A 561 -36.52 39.08 -41.58
C ALA A 561 -37.86 38.74 -42.26
N ALA A 562 -38.33 39.60 -43.16
CA ALA A 562 -39.55 39.39 -43.94
C ALA A 562 -39.41 38.25 -44.96
N MET A 563 -38.22 38.06 -45.54
CA MET A 563 -37.93 36.91 -46.42
C MET A 563 -38.03 35.58 -45.68
N THR A 564 -37.51 35.52 -44.45
CA THR A 564 -37.42 34.27 -43.68
C THR A 564 -38.52 34.07 -42.65
N GLY A 565 -39.51 34.97 -42.59
CA GLY A 565 -40.68 34.83 -41.71
C GLY A 565 -40.41 35.09 -40.22
N GLN A 566 -39.38 35.85 -39.87
CA GLN A 566 -38.95 36.04 -38.47
C GLN A 566 -39.77 37.13 -37.75
N LEU A 567 -41.00 36.80 -37.35
CA LEU A 567 -41.98 37.75 -36.78
C LEU A 567 -41.46 38.53 -35.56
N GLY A 568 -40.81 37.86 -34.61
CA GLY A 568 -40.28 38.50 -33.40
C GLY A 568 -39.14 39.49 -33.69
N VAL A 569 -38.39 39.30 -34.78
CA VAL A 569 -37.39 40.27 -35.24
C VAL A 569 -38.08 41.45 -35.91
N ALA A 570 -39.02 41.20 -36.81
CA ALA A 570 -39.78 42.26 -37.50
C ALA A 570 -40.56 43.14 -36.52
N GLU A 571 -41.05 42.57 -35.42
CA GLU A 571 -41.62 43.27 -34.28
C GLU A 571 -40.72 44.36 -33.74
N VAL A 572 -39.44 44.02 -33.49
CA VAL A 572 -38.44 44.94 -32.94
C VAL A 572 -38.00 45.97 -33.98
N LEU A 573 -37.88 45.57 -35.25
CA LEU A 573 -37.35 46.43 -36.32
C LEU A 573 -38.36 47.44 -36.84
N ARG A 574 -39.66 47.07 -36.93
CA ARG A 574 -40.66 47.93 -37.59
C ARG A 574 -40.76 49.30 -36.95
N ASP A 575 -40.50 49.40 -35.63
CA ASP A 575 -40.54 50.63 -34.83
C ASP A 575 -39.44 51.63 -35.15
N GLN A 576 -38.44 51.20 -35.91
CA GLN A 576 -37.27 51.99 -36.24
C GLN A 576 -37.06 52.14 -37.76
N CYS A 577 -38.02 51.66 -38.57
CA CYS A 577 -38.01 51.77 -40.03
C CYS A 577 -38.85 52.96 -40.53
N ASP A 578 -38.46 53.51 -41.69
CA ASP A 578 -39.26 54.46 -42.44
C ASP A 578 -40.37 53.76 -43.27
N ALA A 579 -41.32 54.55 -43.80
CA ALA A 579 -42.45 54.03 -44.56
C ALA A 579 -42.02 53.24 -45.82
N ALA A 580 -40.91 53.66 -46.45
CA ALA A 580 -40.34 52.98 -47.61
C ALA A 580 -39.82 51.58 -47.26
N SER A 581 -39.06 51.43 -46.17
CA SER A 581 -38.56 50.13 -45.72
C SER A 581 -39.68 49.20 -45.26
N ILE A 582 -40.74 49.74 -44.64
CA ILE A 582 -41.94 48.95 -44.27
C ILE A 582 -42.63 48.40 -45.52
N SER A 583 -42.79 49.23 -46.56
CA SER A 583 -43.40 48.81 -47.83
C SER A 583 -42.55 47.76 -48.56
N ALA A 584 -41.22 47.93 -48.58
CA ALA A 584 -40.30 46.94 -49.12
C ALA A 584 -40.39 45.60 -48.36
N GLY A 585 -40.47 45.64 -47.03
CA GLY A 585 -40.70 44.47 -46.18
C GLY A 585 -42.03 43.76 -46.46
N VAL A 586 -43.12 44.51 -46.65
CA VAL A 586 -44.45 43.95 -47.03
C VAL A 586 -44.39 43.24 -48.37
N ALA A 587 -43.77 43.87 -49.38
CA ALA A 587 -43.61 43.28 -50.70
C ALA A 587 -42.80 41.98 -50.61
N ARG A 588 -41.71 42.00 -49.85
CA ARG A 588 -40.83 40.85 -49.66
C ARG A 588 -41.49 39.69 -48.91
N ALA A 589 -42.26 39.99 -47.85
CA ALA A 589 -43.06 39.01 -47.12
C ALA A 589 -44.15 38.38 -48.01
N SER A 590 -44.78 39.19 -48.88
CA SER A 590 -45.82 38.72 -49.81
C SER A 590 -45.25 37.79 -50.87
N VAL A 591 -44.04 38.05 -51.38
CA VAL A 591 -43.35 37.19 -52.36
C VAL A 591 -42.96 35.83 -51.75
N ASN A 592 -42.75 35.75 -50.43
CA ASN A 592 -42.34 34.51 -49.74
C ASN A 592 -43.50 33.87 -48.94
N ASP A 593 -44.75 34.21 -49.27
CA ASP A 593 -45.97 33.67 -48.65
C ASP A 593 -46.04 33.79 -47.11
N GLN A 594 -45.43 34.82 -46.53
CA GLN A 594 -45.39 35.08 -45.09
C GLN A 594 -46.62 35.88 -44.63
N THR A 595 -47.81 35.26 -44.63
CA THR A 595 -49.10 35.94 -44.41
C THR A 595 -49.19 36.72 -43.10
N GLU A 596 -48.69 36.16 -42.00
CA GLU A 596 -48.68 36.82 -40.68
C GLU A 596 -47.73 38.03 -40.66
N MET A 597 -46.58 37.93 -41.34
CA MET A 597 -45.63 39.02 -41.48
C MET A 597 -46.21 40.18 -42.29
N VAL A 598 -46.96 39.87 -43.35
CA VAL A 598 -47.67 40.88 -44.17
C VAL A 598 -48.69 41.63 -43.32
N GLN A 599 -49.48 40.93 -42.50
CA GLN A 599 -50.44 41.57 -41.59
C GLN A 599 -49.73 42.46 -40.56
N LEU A 600 -48.65 41.95 -39.97
CA LEU A 600 -47.82 42.64 -38.98
C LEU A 600 -47.28 43.98 -39.49
N LEU A 601 -46.77 44.00 -40.72
CA LEU A 601 -46.16 45.19 -41.33
C LEU A 601 -47.21 46.14 -41.94
N ARG A 602 -48.30 45.62 -42.52
CA ARG A 602 -49.41 46.46 -43.03
C ARG A 602 -50.11 47.25 -41.94
N GLY A 603 -50.34 46.63 -40.79
CA GLY A 603 -50.95 47.32 -39.63
C GLY A 603 -50.13 48.52 -39.16
N LYS A 604 -48.82 48.54 -39.44
CA LYS A 604 -47.95 49.69 -39.20
C LYS A 604 -47.86 50.64 -40.41
N SER A 605 -47.78 50.13 -41.63
CA SER A 605 -47.77 50.94 -42.86
C SER A 605 -48.96 51.89 -42.92
N GLN A 606 -50.13 51.46 -42.45
CA GLN A 606 -51.36 52.27 -42.38
C GLN A 606 -51.35 53.36 -41.30
N ARG A 607 -50.41 53.31 -40.34
CA ARG A 607 -50.25 54.32 -39.27
C ARG A 607 -49.15 55.36 -39.57
N LEU A 608 -48.31 55.09 -40.56
CA LEU A 608 -47.19 55.95 -40.99
C LEU A 608 -47.46 56.69 -42.31
N GLY A 609 -48.45 56.25 -43.09
CA GLY A 609 -49.05 57.02 -44.18
C GLY A 609 -50.18 57.89 -43.65
#